data_AF-T1GTX1-F1
#
_entry.id   AF-T1GTX1-F1
#
_cell.length_a   1.000
_cell.length_b   1.000
_cell.length_c   1.000
_cell.angle_alpha   90.00
_cell.angle_beta   90.00
_cell.angle_gamma   90.00
#
_symmetry.space_group_name_H-M   'P 1'
#
loop_
_entity.id
_entity.type
_entity.pdbx_description
1 polymer ?
#
loop_
_entity_poly.entity_id
_entity_poly.type
_entity_poly.pdbx_seq_one_letter_code
_entity_poly.pdbx_strand_id
1 'polypeptide(L)' 'MEVPLQLKKETFESRVKPVLTYGSQARSNPKRNMGKLSICQRNMERSILNIRITDKIRNTAIRNLTGFKDNVKNFNLQNI' A
#
# COMPACT_ATOMS: atom_id res chain seq x y z
N MET A 1 -21.19 3.33 12.00
CA MET A 1 -20.09 2.66 12.72
C MET A 1 -18.78 3.01 12.06
N GLU A 2 -17.93 3.77 12.73
CA GLU A 2 -16.57 4.02 12.23
C GLU A 2 -15.69 2.82 12.58
N VAL A 3 -15.13 2.17 11.56
CA VAL A 3 -14.20 1.05 11.78
C VAL A 3 -12.87 1.61 12.27
N PRO A 4 -12.33 1.12 13.40
CA PRO A 4 -11.06 1.57 13.94
C PRO A 4 -9.93 1.48 12.91
N LEU A 5 -9.06 2.50 12.89
CA LEU A 5 -7.93 2.59 11.97
C LEU A 5 -7.02 1.35 12.05
N GLN A 6 -6.82 0.83 13.25
CA GLN A 6 -5.99 -0.34 13.50
C GLN A 6 -6.52 -1.59 12.79
N LEU A 7 -7.83 -1.82 12.85
CA LEU A 7 -8.46 -2.97 12.18
C LEU A 7 -8.37 -2.86 10.65
N LYS A 8 -8.53 -1.66 10.11
CA LYS A 8 -8.33 -1.40 8.67
C LYS A 8 -6.87 -1.67 8.26
N LYS A 9 -5.92 -1.24 9.09
CA LYS A 9 -4.49 -1.46 8.88
C LYS A 9 -4.12 -2.95 8.89
N GLU A 10 -4.59 -3.68 9.89
CA GLU A 10 -4.36 -5.12 10.02
C GLU A 10 -4.94 -5.90 8.85
N THR A 11 -6.18 -5.58 8.45
CA THR A 11 -6.82 -6.21 7.30
C THR A 11 -6.06 -5.92 6.00
N PHE A 12 -5.59 -4.69 5.82
CA PHE A 12 -4.81 -4.31 4.66
C PHE A 12 -3.47 -5.06 4.58
N GLU A 13 -2.70 -5.09 5.68
CA GLU A 13 -1.41 -5.77 5.72
C GLU A 13 -1.53 -7.31 5.62
N SER A 14 -2.54 -7.91 6.26
CA SER A 14 -2.69 -9.37 6.30
C SER A 14 -3.32 -9.99 5.06
N ARG A 15 -4.30 -9.31 4.43
CA ARG A 15 -5.12 -9.89 3.35
C ARG A 15 -4.89 -9.19 2.02
N VAL A 16 -5.01 -7.86 2.00
CA VAL A 16 -5.03 -7.09 0.74
C VAL A 16 -3.64 -7.03 0.12
N LYS A 17 -2.62 -6.73 0.93
CA LYS A 17 -1.22 -6.63 0.51
C LYS A 17 -0.67 -7.89 -0.16
N PRO A 18 -0.79 -9.11 0.41
CA PRO A 18 -0.25 -10.30 -0.25
C PRO A 18 -0.97 -10.62 -1.57
N VAL A 19 -2.29 -10.46 -1.64
CA VAL A 19 -3.06 -10.70 -2.88
C VAL A 19 -2.63 -9.76 -4.00
N LEU A 20 -2.47 -8.46 -3.69
CA LEU A 20 -2.01 -7.47 -4.67
C LEU A 20 -0.55 -7.69 -5.10
N THR A 21 0.31 -8.11 -4.16
CA THR A 21 1.73 -8.39 -4.44
C THR A 21 1.86 -9.60 -5.35
N TYR A 22 1.19 -10.69 -5.03
CA TYR A 22 1.18 -11.91 -5.84
C TYR A 22 0.62 -11.65 -7.25
N GLY A 23 -0.52 -10.96 -7.36
CA GLY A 23 -1.08 -10.59 -8.67
C GLY A 23 -0.16 -9.67 -9.49
N SER A 24 0.64 -8.84 -8.83
CA SER A 24 1.64 -7.98 -9.50
C SER A 24 2.84 -8.79 -10.02
N GLN A 25 3.23 -9.85 -9.29
CA GLN A 25 4.31 -10.78 -9.66
C GLN A 25 3.91 -11.71 -10.81
N ALA A 26 2.68 -12.23 -10.80
CA ALA A 26 2.21 -13.22 -11.78
C ALA A 26 1.99 -12.67 -13.20
N ARG A 27 1.94 -11.33 -13.37
CA ARG A 27 1.79 -10.70 -14.69
C ARG A 27 3.14 -10.53 -15.40
N SER A 28 3.09 -10.48 -16.74
CA SER A 28 4.22 -10.45 -17.68
C SER A 28 5.27 -9.35 -17.49
N ASN A 29 5.10 -8.41 -16.54
CA ASN A 29 6.02 -7.29 -16.29
C ASN A 29 6.06 -6.92 -14.79
N PRO A 30 6.69 -7.74 -13.93
CA PRO A 30 6.60 -7.59 -12.47
C PRO A 30 7.22 -6.27 -11.98
N LYS A 31 8.32 -5.81 -12.59
CA LYS A 31 8.97 -4.53 -12.24
C LYS A 31 8.05 -3.31 -12.43
N ARG A 32 7.36 -3.23 -13.58
CA ARG A 32 6.40 -2.16 -13.87
C ARG A 32 5.18 -2.24 -12.95
N ASN A 33 4.73 -3.45 -12.64
CA ASN A 33 3.58 -3.66 -11.76
C ASN A 33 3.89 -3.29 -10.31
N MET A 34 5.11 -3.53 -9.82
CA MET A 34 5.54 -3.09 -8.49
C MET A 34 5.54 -1.56 -8.35
N GLY A 35 5.93 -0.84 -9.40
CA GLY A 35 5.79 0.62 -9.45
C GLY A 35 4.33 1.06 -9.29
N LYS A 36 3.39 0.43 -10.01
CA LYS A 36 1.95 0.68 -9.89
C LYS A 36 1.39 0.28 -8.54
N LEU A 37 1.89 -0.80 -7.95
CA LEU A 37 1.51 -1.26 -6.62
C LEU A 37 1.86 -0.24 -5.54
N SER A 38 2.99 0.46 -5.67
CA SER A 38 3.37 1.54 -4.75
C SER A 38 2.40 2.74 -4.82
N ILE A 39 1.88 3.06 -6.01
CA ILE A 39 0.88 4.12 -6.21
C ILE A 39 -0.46 3.67 -5.63
N CYS A 40 -0.85 2.42 -5.89
CA CYS A 40 -2.07 1.83 -5.36
C CYS A 40 -2.08 1.82 -3.83
N GLN A 41 -0.97 1.42 -3.20
CA GLN A 41 -0.78 1.50 -1.75
C GLN A 41 -1.02 2.92 -1.25
N ARG A 42 -0.36 3.94 -1.80
CA ARG A 42 -0.54 5.35 -1.40
C ARG A 42 -1.98 5.84 -1.51
N ASN A 43 -2.71 5.40 -2.53
CA ASN A 43 -4.12 5.75 -2.70
C ASN A 43 -5.00 5.05 -1.65
N MET A 44 -4.70 3.80 -1.30
CA MET A 44 -5.38 3.12 -0.21
C MET A 44 -5.09 3.75 1.15
N GLU A 45 -3.86 4.19 1.42
CA GLU A 45 -3.52 4.89 2.67
C GLU A 45 -4.38 6.14 2.84
N ARG A 46 -4.60 6.91 1.77
CA ARG A 46 -5.52 8.04 1.76
C ARG A 46 -6.96 7.63 2.04
N SER A 47 -7.45 6.59 1.37
CA SER A 47 -8.81 6.09 1.57
C SER A 47 -9.05 5.58 2.99
N ILE A 48 -8.05 4.95 3.62
CA ILE A 48 -8.13 4.44 4.98
C ILE A 48 -8.23 5.59 5.99
N LEU A 49 -7.47 6.67 5.77
CA LEU A 49 -7.51 7.91 6.57
C LEU A 49 -8.63 8.88 6.15
N ASN A 50 -9.42 8.55 5.14
CA ASN A 50 -10.46 9.40 4.55
C ASN A 50 -9.93 10.78 4.07
N ILE A 51 -8.69 10.84 3.60
CA ILE A 51 -8.04 12.05 3.11
C ILE A 51 -8.32 12.20 1.61
N ARG A 52 -8.76 13.39 1.21
CA ARG A 52 -8.99 13.75 -0.19
C ARG A 52 -7.75 14.40 -0.79
N ILE A 53 -7.69 14.42 -2.12
CA ILE A 53 -6.62 15.11 -2.86
C ILE A 53 -6.66 16.62 -2.58
N THR A 54 -7.85 17.16 -2.34
CA THR A 54 -8.11 18.57 -2.00
C THR A 54 -7.40 19.03 -0.72
N ASP A 55 -7.16 18.11 0.20
CA ASP A 55 -6.54 18.41 1.50
C ASP A 55 -5.03 18.70 1.34
N LYS A 56 -4.48 18.47 0.13
CA LYS A 56 -3.07 18.76 -0.25
C LYS A 56 -2.05 18.17 0.74
N ILE A 57 -2.39 17.08 1.40
CA ILE A 57 -1.53 16.40 2.36
C ILE A 57 -0.43 15.63 1.62
N ARG A 58 0.82 15.88 2.03
CA ARG A 58 2.00 15.19 1.49
C ARG A 58 1.96 13.70 1.84
N ASN A 59 2.44 12.87 0.91
CA ASN A 59 2.55 11.41 1.10
C ASN A 59 3.39 11.05 2.33
N THR A 60 4.41 11.87 2.67
CA THR A 60 5.26 11.65 3.86
C THR A 60 4.49 11.77 5.17
N ALA A 61 3.58 12.74 5.27
CA ALA A 61 2.73 12.92 6.44
C ALA A 61 1.74 11.76 6.59
N ILE A 62 1.09 11.36 5.49
CA ILE A 62 0.19 10.19 5.45
C ILE A 62 0.91 8.94 5.96
N ARG A 63 2.15 8.74 5.53
CA ARG A 63 2.96 7.59 5.91
C ARG A 63 3.35 7.58 7.39
N ASN A 64 3.66 8.74 7.96
CA ASN A 64 3.95 8.85 9.40
C ASN A 64 2.73 8.51 10.25
N LEU A 65 1.52 8.84 9.76
CA LEU A 65 0.25 8.51 10.43
C LEU A 65 -0.11 7.03 10.30
N THR A 66 0.06 6.44 9.12
CA THR A 66 -0.34 5.04 8.88
C THR A 66 0.72 4.04 9.33
N GLY A 67 2.01 4.34 9.18
CA GLY A 67 3.12 3.45 9.47
C GLY A 67 3.07 2.12 8.69
N PHE A 68 2.57 2.12 7.45
CA PHE A 68 2.56 0.93 6.59
C PHE A 68 3.95 0.58 6.06
N LYS A 69 4.22 -0.72 5.88
CA LYS A 69 5.47 -1.20 5.28
C LYS A 69 5.36 -1.16 3.75
N ASP A 70 6.35 -0.57 3.08
CA ASP A 70 6.41 -0.55 1.61
C ASP A 70 6.60 -1.94 1.00
N ASN A 71 5.90 -2.18 -0.11
CA ASN A 71 6.06 -3.39 -0.92
C ASN A 71 7.38 -3.42 -1.72
N VAL A 72 7.97 -2.27 -2.03
CA VAL A 72 9.05 -2.14 -3.03
C VAL A 72 10.41 -2.65 -2.52
N LYS A 73 10.70 -2.57 -1.22
CA LYS A 73 12.01 -2.96 -0.67
C LYS A 73 12.29 -4.46 -0.75
N ASN A 74 11.26 -5.31 -0.87
CA ASN A 74 11.40 -6.76 -0.76
C ASN A 74 11.60 -7.49 -2.10
N PHE A 75 11.48 -6.81 -3.25
CA PHE A 75 11.61 -7.50 -4.55
C PHE A 75 13.06 -7.91 -4.87
N ASN A 76 14.04 -7.18 -4.33
CA ASN A 76 15.47 -7.44 -4.56
C ASN A 76 16.04 -8.57 -3.67
N LEU A 77 15.26 -9.10 -2.73
CA LEU A 77 15.69 -10.13 -1.76
C LEU A 77 15.07 -11.51 -2.01
N GLN A 78 14.18 -11.65 -3.00
CA GLN A 78 13.57 -12.94 -3.38
C GLN A 78 14.14 -13.51 -4.69
N ASN A 79 15.25 -12.94 -5.18
CA ASN A 79 15.99 -13.42 -6.36
C ASN A 79 17.48 -13.60 -6.05
N ILE A 80 17.79 -14.24 -4.93
CA ILE A 80 19.08 -14.88 -4.63
C ILE A 80 18.76 -16.28 -4.13
#